data_AF-A0A433D951-F1
#
_entry.id   AF-A0A433D951-F1
#
_cell.length_a   1.000
_cell.length_b   1.000
_cell.length_c   1.000
_cell.angle_alpha   90.00
_cell.angle_beta   90.00
_cell.angle_gamma   90.00
#
_symmetry.space_group_name_H-M   'P 1'
#
loop_
_entity.id
_entity.type
_entity.pdbx_description
1 polymer ?
#
loop_
_entity_poly.entity_id
_entity_poly.type
_entity_poly.pdbx_seq_one_letter_code
_entity_poly.pdbx_strand_id
1 'polypeptide(L)'
;MVSKANYKVLEAKRTEVEIDETISELTMFEEFQFTWRSTVIGSLLGCFVAASNMYLGLKLGWSFGASLFGAIFSFAIIKPLSRVLPIWAGGGYFGPKENCSAQTAATTAGGLSAGFVSAIPAMYKLGLLSADPMDDLAALIMWTLSAAFYGLFFAIPLRKHFIVKQDLVFPTPRAAAETIKSLHSTVEGEKEAMKKAYWMFVAFGTAFVWTLLSFFVPVFDTIHFLYFIGTAVGNANIVAADQVWRWWFTFDFPFIGAGLMTPGATVFSMFAGQLIGSGIAGPLMMANGAIIGGYGYTDNGPTGQSWFLWPGITLMVFSSFTRLFIRYDVLWLAIKGGCIELVNIFRPLLNKDAWADAEDDDDPVPKHEQVPLLWWGTGLLASVIFTCYVMGFMFGMPLYQTLVSIVLSFMLSFIGLQASGQTDINPLGSIGKVTQLVFAKMPAESVKAVQRNNLMAGNMASSAAAQSVDMVGDLKTGHLLGASPRSQFLAQVVGSIFAVVM
;
A
#
# COMPACT_ATOMS: atom_id res chain seq x y z
N MET A 1 -49.80 -5.10 0.94
CA MET A 1 -49.67 -6.42 1.60
C MET A 1 -49.31 -7.45 0.55
N VAL A 2 -48.02 -7.70 0.33
CA VAL A 2 -47.55 -8.76 -0.56
C VAL A 2 -47.44 -10.03 0.29
N SER A 3 -48.16 -11.07 -0.13
CA SER A 3 -48.42 -12.30 0.63
C SER A 3 -47.14 -13.09 0.92
N LYS A 4 -47.04 -13.64 2.14
CA LYS A 4 -46.02 -14.61 2.62
C LYS A 4 -45.85 -15.84 1.70
N ALA A 5 -46.77 -16.08 0.77
CA ALA A 5 -46.69 -17.17 -0.21
C ALA A 5 -45.57 -16.96 -1.25
N ASN A 6 -45.26 -15.73 -1.65
CA ASN A 6 -44.22 -15.48 -2.67
C ASN A 6 -42.79 -15.67 -2.13
N TYR A 7 -42.59 -15.61 -0.81
CA TYR A 7 -41.28 -15.84 -0.20
C TYR A 7 -40.90 -17.33 -0.19
N LYS A 8 -41.87 -18.22 0.02
CA LYS A 8 -41.63 -19.68 0.03
C LYS A 8 -41.40 -20.27 -1.35
N VAL A 9 -41.97 -19.68 -2.41
CA VAL A 9 -41.71 -20.11 -3.79
C VAL A 9 -40.29 -19.74 -4.26
N LEU A 10 -39.74 -18.64 -3.73
CA LEU A 10 -38.34 -18.25 -3.95
C LEU A 10 -37.34 -19.09 -3.11
N GLU A 11 -37.74 -19.56 -1.92
CA GLU A 11 -36.95 -20.52 -1.14
C GLU A 11 -36.99 -21.95 -1.71
N ALA A 12 -38.11 -22.39 -2.28
CA ALA A 12 -38.26 -23.75 -2.80
C ALA A 12 -37.48 -24.00 -4.11
N LYS A 13 -37.18 -22.96 -4.90
CA LYS A 13 -36.28 -23.05 -6.06
C LYS A 13 -34.79 -23.18 -5.70
N ARG A 14 -34.47 -23.25 -4.40
CA ARG A 14 -33.10 -23.31 -3.87
C ARG A 14 -32.62 -24.73 -3.57
N THR A 15 -33.41 -25.75 -3.89
CA THR A 15 -33.13 -27.15 -3.54
C THR A 15 -33.32 -28.06 -4.74
N GLU A 16 -32.52 -27.83 -5.79
CA GLU A 16 -32.13 -28.79 -6.83
C GLU A 16 -31.28 -28.00 -7.84
N VAL A 17 -29.98 -27.92 -7.55
CA VAL A 17 -29.00 -27.53 -8.57
C VAL A 17 -28.35 -28.84 -9.00
N GLU A 18 -28.89 -29.43 -10.06
CA GLU A 18 -28.10 -30.31 -10.93
C GLU A 18 -26.91 -29.47 -11.42
N ILE A 19 -25.71 -29.92 -11.10
CA ILE A 19 -24.47 -29.29 -11.54
C ILE A 19 -24.31 -29.63 -13.01
N ASP A 20 -24.79 -28.76 -13.88
CA ASP A 20 -24.40 -28.72 -15.28
C ASP A 20 -23.04 -27.99 -15.36
N GLU A 21 -21.98 -28.73 -15.70
CA GLU A 21 -20.59 -28.24 -15.80
C GLU A 21 -20.39 -27.19 -16.92
N THR A 22 -21.44 -26.75 -17.60
CA THR A 22 -21.39 -25.68 -18.61
C THR A 22 -21.65 -24.26 -18.07
N ILE A 23 -21.92 -24.09 -16.77
CA ILE A 23 -22.22 -22.77 -16.16
C ILE A 23 -20.96 -22.12 -15.57
N SER A 24 -20.04 -21.64 -16.41
CA SER A 24 -18.88 -20.82 -15.98
C SER A 24 -19.13 -19.30 -16.05
N GLU A 25 -20.27 -18.84 -16.57
CA GLU A 25 -20.60 -17.42 -16.71
C GLU A 25 -21.94 -17.09 -16.06
N LEU A 26 -22.04 -17.29 -14.74
CA LEU A 26 -23.04 -16.58 -13.95
C LEU A 26 -22.59 -15.11 -13.84
N THR A 27 -22.90 -14.32 -14.86
CA THR A 27 -22.98 -12.86 -14.75
C THR A 27 -24.08 -12.54 -13.73
N MET A 28 -23.74 -12.59 -12.44
CA MET A 28 -24.64 -12.15 -11.39
C MET A 28 -24.90 -10.66 -11.60
N PHE A 29 -26.08 -10.34 -12.12
CA PHE A 29 -26.57 -8.98 -12.27
C PHE A 29 -26.77 -8.39 -10.86
N GLU A 30 -25.75 -7.68 -10.38
CA GLU A 30 -25.86 -6.82 -9.20
C GLU A 30 -26.27 -5.43 -9.66
N GLU A 31 -27.51 -5.04 -9.33
CA GLU A 31 -28.10 -3.73 -9.72
C GLU A 31 -27.31 -2.55 -9.12
N PHE A 32 -26.75 -2.72 -7.91
CA PHE A 32 -25.91 -1.73 -7.23
C PHE A 32 -24.60 -2.35 -6.77
N GLN A 33 -23.52 -2.03 -7.49
CA GLN A 33 -22.16 -2.48 -7.15
C GLN A 33 -21.51 -1.53 -6.14
N PHE A 34 -21.75 -0.22 -6.27
CA PHE A 34 -21.38 0.77 -5.27
C PHE A 34 -22.49 0.93 -4.23
N THR A 35 -22.16 0.78 -2.95
CA THR A 35 -23.05 1.12 -1.84
C THR A 35 -22.32 1.90 -0.76
N TRP A 36 -23.04 2.79 -0.07
CA TRP A 36 -22.46 3.55 1.03
C TRP A 36 -22.04 2.65 2.20
N ARG A 37 -22.81 1.59 2.50
CA ARG A 37 -22.46 0.66 3.58
C ARG A 37 -21.13 -0.06 3.29
N SER A 38 -20.92 -0.54 2.06
CA SER A 38 -19.73 -1.29 1.69
C SER A 38 -18.50 -0.40 1.71
N THR A 39 -18.65 0.80 1.16
CA THR A 39 -17.57 1.77 1.06
C THR A 39 -17.17 2.34 2.43
N VAL A 40 -18.13 2.69 3.30
CA VAL A 40 -17.82 3.20 4.66
C VAL A 40 -17.17 2.11 5.52
N ILE A 41 -17.71 0.89 5.52
CA ILE A 41 -17.12 -0.22 6.28
C ILE A 41 -15.72 -0.55 5.75
N GLY A 42 -15.56 -0.61 4.42
CA GLY A 42 -14.27 -0.78 3.77
C GLY A 42 -13.26 0.29 4.19
N SER A 43 -13.64 1.57 4.10
CA SER A 43 -12.79 2.68 4.52
C SER A 43 -12.36 2.60 5.99
N LEU A 44 -13.28 2.28 6.91
CA LEU A 44 -12.96 2.14 8.34
C LEU A 44 -11.98 0.98 8.59
N LEU A 45 -12.16 -0.15 7.89
CA LEU A 45 -11.21 -1.26 7.92
C LEU A 45 -9.85 -0.85 7.34
N GLY A 46 -9.84 -0.04 6.28
CA GLY A 46 -8.62 0.52 5.70
C GLY A 46 -7.90 1.48 6.64
N CYS A 47 -8.60 2.35 7.37
CA CYS A 47 -8.03 3.21 8.41
C CYS A 47 -7.32 2.38 9.50
N PHE A 48 -7.90 1.24 9.89
CA PHE A 48 -7.25 0.33 10.83
C PHE A 48 -5.94 -0.24 10.27
N VAL A 49 -5.93 -0.62 8.99
CA VAL A 49 -4.72 -1.08 8.31
C VAL A 49 -3.71 0.06 8.15
N ALA A 50 -4.14 1.29 7.87
CA ALA A 50 -3.27 2.46 7.78
C ALA A 50 -2.56 2.75 9.11
N ALA A 51 -3.27 2.68 10.25
CA ALA A 51 -2.66 2.80 11.58
C ALA A 51 -1.55 1.77 11.78
N SER A 52 -1.86 0.51 11.45
CA SER A 52 -0.90 -0.58 11.53
C SER A 52 0.28 -0.33 10.59
N ASN A 53 0.03 0.06 9.33
CA ASN A 53 1.06 0.32 8.34
C ASN A 53 1.94 1.53 8.67
N MET A 54 1.43 2.51 9.44
CA MET A 54 2.26 3.61 9.94
C MET A 54 3.31 3.09 10.93
N TYR A 55 2.85 2.31 11.92
CA TYR A 55 3.73 1.71 12.93
C TYR A 55 4.71 0.72 12.30
N LEU A 56 4.18 -0.24 11.52
CA LEU A 56 4.98 -1.27 10.85
C LEU A 56 5.89 -0.67 9.79
N GLY A 57 5.46 0.36 9.08
CA GLY A 57 6.29 1.07 8.13
C GLY A 57 7.50 1.70 8.82
N LEU A 58 7.29 2.46 9.91
CA LEU A 58 8.38 3.08 10.65
C LEU A 58 9.33 2.07 11.31
N LYS A 59 8.82 0.88 11.65
CA LYS A 59 9.59 -0.18 12.32
C LYS A 59 10.32 -1.11 11.34
N LEU A 60 9.65 -1.50 10.25
CA LEU A 60 10.08 -2.54 9.31
C LEU A 60 10.57 -1.98 7.97
N GLY A 61 10.13 -0.78 7.59
CA GLY A 61 10.40 -0.19 6.28
C GLY A 61 9.53 -0.74 5.14
N TRP A 62 8.51 -1.54 5.43
CA TRP A 62 7.51 -2.03 4.46
C TRP A 62 6.09 -1.90 5.00
N SER A 63 5.09 -2.08 4.14
CA SER A 63 3.67 -2.08 4.48
C SER A 63 2.96 -3.32 3.92
N PHE A 64 1.77 -3.61 4.44
CA PHE A 64 0.94 -4.72 3.97
C PHE A 64 -0.31 -4.20 3.25
N GLY A 65 -0.70 -4.86 2.16
CA GLY A 65 -1.90 -4.49 1.41
C GLY A 65 -3.18 -4.76 2.20
N ALA A 66 -4.15 -3.84 2.12
CA ALA A 66 -5.42 -3.97 2.82
C ALA A 66 -6.50 -4.75 2.02
N SER A 67 -6.18 -5.24 0.81
CA SER A 67 -7.16 -5.84 -0.10
C SER A 67 -7.81 -7.11 0.45
N LEU A 68 -7.02 -8.13 0.79
CA LEU A 68 -7.52 -9.39 1.37
C LEU A 68 -8.21 -9.17 2.72
N PHE A 69 -7.63 -8.29 3.55
CA PHE A 69 -8.23 -7.89 4.82
C PHE A 69 -9.61 -7.27 4.61
N GLY A 70 -9.71 -6.29 3.71
CA GLY A 70 -10.94 -5.64 3.31
C GLY A 70 -11.99 -6.62 2.79
N ALA A 71 -11.60 -7.53 1.90
CA ALA A 71 -12.51 -8.53 1.32
C ALA A 71 -13.12 -9.49 2.37
N ILE A 72 -12.30 -9.97 3.32
CA ILE A 72 -12.74 -10.93 4.35
C ILE A 72 -13.56 -10.25 5.43
N PHE A 73 -13.06 -9.14 6.00
CA PHE A 73 -13.74 -8.47 7.11
C PHE A 73 -14.97 -7.69 6.68
N SER A 74 -14.97 -7.09 5.49
CA SER A 74 -16.20 -6.47 4.97
C SER A 74 -17.28 -7.52 4.78
N PHE A 75 -16.93 -8.72 4.31
CA PHE A 75 -17.88 -9.83 4.26
C PHE A 75 -18.36 -10.25 5.65
N ALA A 76 -17.45 -10.46 6.60
CA ALA A 76 -17.79 -10.90 7.96
C ALA A 76 -18.68 -9.90 8.71
N ILE A 77 -18.59 -8.61 8.39
CA ILE A 77 -19.39 -7.54 9.00
C ILE A 77 -20.70 -7.32 8.22
N ILE A 78 -20.64 -7.17 6.90
CA ILE A 78 -21.79 -6.79 6.08
C ILE A 78 -22.74 -7.97 5.88
N LYS A 79 -22.25 -9.22 5.77
CA LYS A 79 -23.11 -10.38 5.53
C LYS A 79 -24.12 -10.63 6.66
N PRO A 80 -23.76 -10.54 7.96
CA PRO A 80 -24.75 -10.59 9.04
C PRO A 80 -25.65 -9.36 9.08
N LEU A 81 -25.08 -8.16 8.91
CA LEU A 81 -25.85 -6.90 8.92
C LEU A 81 -26.92 -6.87 7.83
N SER A 82 -26.60 -7.39 6.65
CA SER A 82 -27.48 -7.38 5.48
C SER A 82 -28.72 -8.27 5.66
N ARG A 83 -28.66 -9.26 6.56
CA ARG A 83 -29.78 -10.14 6.97
C ARG A 83 -30.64 -9.55 8.09
N VAL A 84 -30.04 -8.76 8.97
CA VAL A 84 -30.69 -8.26 10.20
C VAL A 84 -31.31 -6.87 10.01
N LEU A 85 -30.62 -5.99 9.29
CA LEU A 85 -31.04 -4.60 9.14
C LEU A 85 -32.11 -4.44 8.03
N PRO A 86 -33.00 -3.44 8.15
CA PRO A 86 -33.89 -3.07 7.06
C PRO A 86 -33.10 -2.44 5.90
N ILE A 87 -33.64 -2.49 4.68
CA ILE A 87 -32.98 -2.05 3.43
C ILE A 87 -32.43 -0.61 3.55
N TRP A 88 -33.20 0.30 4.16
CA TRP A 88 -32.81 1.71 4.32
C TRP A 88 -31.64 1.91 5.31
N ALA A 89 -31.39 0.95 6.21
CA ALA A 89 -30.32 0.99 7.20
C ALA A 89 -29.11 0.12 6.80
N GLY A 90 -29.01 -0.27 5.52
CA GLY A 90 -27.93 -1.11 5.03
C GLY A 90 -28.24 -2.61 5.03
N GLY A 91 -29.52 -3.00 5.15
CA GLY A 91 -30.02 -4.35 4.85
C GLY A 91 -30.07 -4.67 3.36
N GLY A 92 -30.29 -5.94 2.98
CA GLY A 92 -30.55 -6.34 1.59
C GLY A 92 -29.53 -7.32 1.01
N TYR A 93 -29.55 -7.52 -0.31
CA TYR A 93 -28.59 -8.42 -0.97
C TYR A 93 -27.17 -7.85 -0.87
N PHE A 94 -26.20 -8.68 -0.50
CA PHE A 94 -24.76 -8.34 -0.48
C PHE A 94 -24.03 -9.37 -1.34
N GLY A 95 -23.47 -8.91 -2.46
CA GLY A 95 -22.85 -9.76 -3.48
C GLY A 95 -21.33 -9.53 -3.63
N PRO A 96 -20.67 -10.33 -4.48
CA PRO A 96 -19.25 -10.21 -4.75
C PRO A 96 -18.82 -8.86 -5.34
N LYS A 97 -19.61 -8.20 -6.20
CA LYS A 97 -19.19 -6.90 -6.78
C LYS A 97 -19.29 -5.78 -5.75
N GLU A 98 -20.31 -5.80 -4.90
CA GLU A 98 -20.38 -4.91 -3.73
C GLU A 98 -19.23 -5.13 -2.73
N ASN A 99 -18.85 -6.38 -2.47
CA ASN A 99 -17.69 -6.69 -1.62
C ASN A 99 -16.38 -6.21 -2.27
N CYS A 100 -16.29 -6.25 -3.60
CA CYS A 100 -15.16 -5.66 -4.33
C CYS A 100 -15.04 -4.16 -4.07
N SER A 101 -16.16 -3.42 -4.03
CA SER A 101 -16.13 -1.99 -3.66
C SER A 101 -15.69 -1.76 -2.22
N ALA A 102 -16.10 -2.61 -1.26
CA ALA A 102 -15.62 -2.54 0.12
C ALA A 102 -14.11 -2.79 0.21
N GLN A 103 -13.62 -3.83 -0.48
CA GLN A 103 -12.22 -4.15 -0.58
C GLN A 103 -11.41 -3.00 -1.20
N THR A 104 -11.91 -2.39 -2.27
CA THR A 104 -11.29 -1.25 -2.94
C THR A 104 -11.18 -0.04 -2.00
N ALA A 105 -12.25 0.27 -1.25
CA ALA A 105 -12.23 1.34 -0.25
C ALA A 105 -11.22 1.07 0.87
N ALA A 106 -11.12 -0.19 1.32
CA ALA A 106 -10.15 -0.61 2.32
C ALA A 106 -8.69 -0.50 1.82
N THR A 107 -8.39 -0.95 0.60
CA THR A 107 -7.07 -0.78 -0.02
C THR A 107 -6.68 0.68 -0.08
N THR A 108 -7.59 1.53 -0.59
CA THR A 108 -7.32 2.96 -0.76
C THR A 108 -7.03 3.64 0.57
N ALA A 109 -7.88 3.41 1.57
CA ALA A 109 -7.69 3.99 2.90
C ALA A 109 -6.42 3.45 3.58
N GLY A 110 -6.08 2.17 3.37
CA GLY A 110 -4.89 1.53 3.95
C GLY A 110 -3.55 1.90 3.29
N GLY A 111 -3.55 2.33 2.03
CA GLY A 111 -2.36 2.54 1.21
C GLY A 111 -1.69 3.91 1.29
N LEU A 112 -2.33 4.90 1.93
CA LEU A 112 -1.88 6.30 1.94
C LEU A 112 -0.74 6.61 2.94
N SER A 113 -0.19 5.62 3.63
CA SER A 113 0.86 5.81 4.66
C SER A 113 2.29 5.96 4.11
N ALA A 114 2.54 5.65 2.84
CA ALA A 114 3.90 5.49 2.29
C ALA A 114 4.84 6.68 2.50
N GLY A 115 4.34 7.92 2.39
CA GLY A 115 5.17 9.11 2.57
C GLY A 115 5.49 9.45 4.03
N PHE A 116 4.65 9.01 4.96
CA PHE A 116 4.84 9.20 6.40
C PHE A 116 5.83 8.19 7.01
N VAL A 117 6.15 7.13 6.28
CA VAL A 117 7.11 6.12 6.70
C VAL A 117 8.55 6.46 6.28
N SER A 118 8.72 7.36 5.30
CA SER A 118 10.01 7.60 4.66
C SER A 118 10.45 9.06 4.70
N ALA A 119 9.91 9.90 3.82
CA ALA A 119 10.41 11.26 3.60
C ALA A 119 10.06 12.22 4.74
N ILE A 120 8.85 12.13 5.29
CA ILE A 120 8.40 13.08 6.33
C ILE A 120 9.19 12.94 7.63
N PRO A 121 9.38 11.74 8.21
CA PRO A 121 10.27 11.57 9.37
C PRO A 121 11.71 12.03 9.10
N ALA A 122 12.23 11.79 7.88
CA ALA A 122 13.56 12.23 7.50
C ALA A 122 13.67 13.76 7.48
N MET A 123 12.65 14.47 6.98
CA MET A 123 12.63 15.93 6.97
C MET A 123 12.60 16.52 8.38
N TYR A 124 11.83 15.94 9.31
CA TYR A 124 11.88 16.34 10.72
C TYR A 124 13.26 16.11 11.34
N LYS A 125 13.87 14.94 11.09
CA LYS A 125 15.23 14.64 11.61
C LYS A 125 16.31 15.55 11.03
N LEU A 126 16.13 16.07 9.83
CA LEU A 126 17.05 17.01 9.19
C LEU A 126 16.75 18.48 9.51
N GLY A 127 15.73 18.77 10.32
CA GLY A 127 15.34 20.15 10.65
C GLY A 127 14.92 20.96 9.42
N LEU A 128 14.18 20.31 8.51
CA LEU A 128 13.65 20.88 7.26
C LEU A 128 12.16 21.28 7.36
N LEU A 129 11.49 20.84 8.43
CA LEU A 129 10.13 21.18 8.81
C LEU A 129 10.13 21.91 10.16
N SER A 130 8.94 22.21 10.71
CA SER A 130 8.80 22.86 12.01
C SER A 130 9.35 21.99 13.14
N ALA A 131 9.65 22.61 14.27
CA ALA A 131 10.20 21.89 15.44
C ALA A 131 9.17 20.94 16.06
N ASP A 132 7.89 21.37 16.10
CA ASP A 132 6.77 20.55 16.51
C ASP A 132 5.99 20.07 15.27
N PRO A 133 5.81 18.76 15.06
CA PRO A 133 4.96 18.23 14.00
C PRO A 133 3.52 18.74 14.01
N MET A 134 3.00 19.20 15.16
CA MET A 134 1.66 19.78 15.25
C MET A 134 1.53 21.08 14.45
N ASP A 135 2.61 21.86 14.33
CA ASP A 135 2.61 23.11 13.57
C ASP A 135 2.44 22.87 12.06
N ASP A 136 2.88 21.71 11.57
CA ASP A 136 2.80 21.33 10.16
C ASP A 136 1.56 20.48 9.85
N LEU A 137 0.67 20.22 10.82
CA LEU A 137 -0.48 19.32 10.66
C LEU A 137 -1.31 19.65 9.42
N ALA A 138 -1.59 20.95 9.20
CA ALA A 138 -2.33 21.40 8.02
C ALA A 138 -1.58 21.10 6.72
N ALA A 139 -0.26 21.31 6.68
CA ALA A 139 0.56 21.00 5.51
C ALA A 139 0.57 19.49 5.21
N LEU A 140 0.64 18.65 6.25
CA LEU A 140 0.64 17.20 6.13
C LEU A 140 -0.72 16.65 5.65
N ILE A 141 -1.84 17.16 6.16
CA ILE A 141 -3.19 16.79 5.70
C ILE A 141 -3.38 17.18 4.23
N MET A 142 -3.03 18.42 3.87
CA MET A 142 -3.16 18.92 2.49
C MET A 142 -2.23 18.19 1.52
N TRP A 143 -1.04 17.79 1.99
CA TRP A 143 -0.12 16.94 1.25
C TRP A 143 -0.70 15.55 1.00
N THR A 144 -1.28 14.92 2.02
CA THR A 144 -1.89 13.59 1.91
C THR A 144 -3.06 13.61 0.94
N LEU A 145 -3.88 14.67 0.97
CA LEU A 145 -4.96 14.89 0.02
C LEU A 145 -4.43 15.01 -1.41
N SER A 146 -3.33 15.73 -1.61
CA SER A 146 -2.66 15.82 -2.91
C SER A 146 -2.22 14.43 -3.38
N ALA A 147 -1.54 13.68 -2.50
CA ALA A 147 -1.03 12.34 -2.77
C ALA A 147 -2.12 11.33 -3.15
N ALA A 148 -3.25 11.36 -2.46
CA ALA A 148 -4.40 10.53 -2.76
C ALA A 148 -4.95 10.81 -4.16
N PHE A 149 -5.16 12.08 -4.51
CA PHE A 149 -5.86 12.41 -5.75
C PHE A 149 -5.01 12.26 -7.00
N TYR A 150 -3.76 12.75 -7.06
CA TYR A 150 -2.99 12.56 -8.30
C TYR A 150 -2.71 11.08 -8.59
N GLY A 151 -2.46 10.26 -7.55
CA GLY A 151 -2.26 8.81 -7.69
C GLY A 151 -3.52 8.09 -8.16
N LEU A 152 -4.68 8.47 -7.61
CA LEU A 152 -5.98 7.97 -8.06
C LEU A 152 -6.24 8.25 -9.54
N PHE A 153 -6.01 9.48 -10.00
CA PHE A 153 -6.24 9.86 -11.40
C PHE A 153 -5.22 9.26 -12.36
N PHE A 154 -4.01 8.90 -11.90
CA PHE A 154 -3.07 8.15 -12.71
C PHE A 154 -3.58 6.74 -13.03
N ALA A 155 -4.28 6.09 -12.10
CA ALA A 155 -4.70 4.70 -12.27
C ALA A 155 -5.67 4.44 -13.44
N ILE A 156 -6.54 5.40 -13.76
CA ILE A 156 -7.62 5.24 -14.76
C ILE A 156 -7.08 4.88 -16.15
N PRO A 157 -6.22 5.70 -16.80
CA PRO A 157 -5.66 5.36 -18.11
C PRO A 157 -4.76 4.11 -18.05
N LEU A 158 -4.11 3.89 -16.91
CA LEU A 158 -3.18 2.77 -16.72
C LEU A 158 -3.88 1.42 -16.65
N ARG A 159 -5.16 1.36 -16.22
CA ARG A 159 -5.98 0.15 -16.27
C ARG A 159 -5.99 -0.47 -17.67
N LYS A 160 -6.34 0.31 -18.69
CA LYS A 160 -6.46 -0.20 -20.07
C LYS A 160 -5.13 -0.78 -20.55
N HIS A 161 -4.02 -0.12 -20.22
CA HIS A 161 -2.69 -0.58 -20.60
C HIS A 161 -2.29 -1.88 -19.89
N PHE A 162 -2.31 -1.91 -18.56
CA PHE A 162 -1.74 -3.01 -17.77
C PHE A 162 -2.68 -4.19 -17.55
N ILE A 163 -4.00 -3.97 -17.60
CA ILE A 163 -5.00 -5.01 -17.33
C ILE A 163 -5.58 -5.56 -18.62
N VAL A 164 -6.00 -4.70 -19.55
CA VAL A 164 -6.67 -5.13 -20.78
C VAL A 164 -5.66 -5.52 -21.85
N LYS A 165 -4.70 -4.64 -22.18
CA LYS A 165 -3.74 -4.89 -23.27
C LYS A 165 -2.60 -5.83 -22.88
N GLN A 166 -1.97 -5.60 -21.73
CA GLN A 166 -0.85 -6.44 -21.29
C GLN A 166 -1.27 -7.70 -20.52
N ASP A 167 -2.49 -7.72 -19.97
CA ASP A 167 -3.00 -8.76 -19.06
C ASP A 167 -1.98 -9.23 -18.02
N LEU A 168 -1.43 -8.28 -17.25
CA LEU A 168 -0.51 -8.64 -16.18
C LEU A 168 -1.21 -9.48 -15.10
N VAL A 169 -0.42 -10.35 -14.47
CA VAL A 169 -0.89 -11.36 -13.51
C VAL A 169 -1.52 -10.70 -12.28
N PHE A 170 -0.83 -9.70 -11.70
CA PHE A 170 -1.21 -9.02 -10.46
C PHE A 170 -1.59 -10.02 -9.35
N PRO A 171 -0.59 -10.69 -8.73
CA PRO A 171 -0.85 -11.83 -7.83
C PRO A 171 -1.78 -11.52 -6.65
N THR A 172 -1.56 -10.45 -5.88
CA THR A 172 -2.42 -10.04 -4.76
C THR A 172 -3.84 -9.69 -5.22
N PRO A 173 -4.05 -8.84 -6.24
CA PRO A 173 -5.38 -8.61 -6.81
C PRO A 173 -6.11 -9.87 -7.27
N ARG A 174 -5.39 -10.81 -7.88
CA ARG A 174 -5.97 -12.09 -8.31
C ARG A 174 -6.38 -12.96 -7.12
N ALA A 175 -5.56 -13.00 -6.07
CA ALA A 175 -5.89 -13.68 -4.82
C ALA A 175 -7.10 -13.02 -4.12
N ALA A 176 -7.21 -11.69 -4.17
CA ALA A 176 -8.36 -10.96 -3.64
C ALA A 176 -9.65 -11.30 -4.41
N ALA A 177 -9.59 -11.35 -5.75
CA ALA A 177 -10.73 -11.74 -6.58
C ALA A 177 -11.19 -13.17 -6.28
N GLU A 178 -10.25 -14.11 -6.22
CA GLU A 178 -10.56 -15.52 -5.91
C GLU A 178 -11.14 -15.68 -4.50
N THR A 179 -10.60 -14.93 -3.54
CA THR A 179 -11.15 -14.87 -2.20
C THR A 179 -12.60 -14.38 -2.26
N ILE A 180 -12.89 -13.23 -2.87
CA ILE A 180 -14.25 -12.70 -2.99
C ILE A 180 -15.20 -13.70 -3.67
N LYS A 181 -14.77 -14.37 -4.74
CA LYS A 181 -15.57 -15.44 -5.39
C LYS A 181 -15.88 -16.56 -4.41
N SER A 182 -14.86 -17.09 -3.71
CA SER A 182 -15.04 -18.17 -2.74
C SER A 182 -15.96 -17.80 -1.57
N LEU A 183 -15.94 -16.54 -1.13
CA LEU A 183 -16.80 -16.04 -0.05
C LEU A 183 -18.29 -16.05 -0.43
N HIS A 184 -18.61 -15.88 -1.71
CA HIS A 184 -19.97 -15.71 -2.21
C HIS A 184 -20.49 -16.91 -3.03
N SER A 185 -19.65 -17.86 -3.44
CA SER A 185 -20.03 -18.97 -4.33
C SER A 185 -20.78 -20.11 -3.65
N THR A 186 -20.53 -20.36 -2.36
CA THR A 186 -21.12 -21.51 -1.64
C THR A 186 -21.42 -21.18 -0.17
N VAL A 187 -22.37 -21.92 0.43
CA VAL A 187 -22.65 -21.84 1.87
C VAL A 187 -21.43 -22.28 2.70
N GLU A 188 -20.63 -23.20 2.17
CA GLU A 188 -19.35 -23.62 2.77
C GLU A 188 -18.32 -22.49 2.74
N GLY A 189 -18.24 -21.75 1.63
CA GLY A 189 -17.42 -20.55 1.49
C GLY A 189 -17.77 -19.48 2.53
N GLU A 190 -19.05 -19.25 2.79
CA GLU A 190 -19.50 -18.36 3.86
C GLU A 190 -19.06 -18.85 5.26
N LYS A 191 -19.16 -20.15 5.54
CA LYS A 191 -18.72 -20.71 6.84
C LYS A 191 -17.20 -20.59 7.03
N GLU A 192 -16.43 -20.92 6.00
CA GLU A 192 -14.97 -20.82 6.03
C GLU A 192 -14.52 -19.36 6.16
N ALA A 193 -15.22 -18.42 5.53
CA ALA A 193 -15.00 -16.98 5.71
C ALA A 193 -15.12 -16.56 7.17
N MET A 194 -16.24 -16.91 7.80
CA MET A 194 -16.53 -16.54 9.18
C MET A 194 -15.54 -17.21 10.13
N LYS A 195 -15.12 -18.44 9.84
CA LYS A 195 -14.07 -19.15 10.60
C LYS A 195 -12.71 -18.46 10.47
N LYS A 196 -12.32 -18.03 9.26
CA LYS A 196 -11.07 -17.26 9.04
C LYS A 196 -11.12 -15.93 9.79
N ALA A 197 -12.21 -15.17 9.67
CA ALA A 197 -12.41 -13.91 10.39
C ALA A 197 -12.36 -14.11 11.92
N TYR A 198 -12.96 -15.19 12.43
CA TYR A 198 -12.89 -15.56 13.84
C TYR A 198 -11.45 -15.82 14.31
N TRP A 199 -10.68 -16.64 13.60
CA TRP A 199 -9.29 -16.91 13.98
C TRP A 199 -8.40 -15.67 13.89
N MET A 200 -8.65 -14.79 12.93
CA MET A 200 -7.97 -13.49 12.88
C MET A 200 -8.32 -12.61 14.08
N PHE A 201 -9.59 -12.58 14.50
CA PHE A 201 -10.02 -11.85 15.70
C PHE A 201 -9.40 -12.43 16.97
N VAL A 202 -9.34 -13.76 17.10
CA VAL A 202 -8.66 -14.44 18.21
C VAL A 202 -7.18 -14.10 18.23
N ALA A 203 -6.48 -14.20 17.10
CA ALA A 203 -5.06 -13.86 16.99
C ALA A 203 -4.81 -12.39 17.33
N PHE A 204 -5.63 -11.48 16.82
CA PHE A 204 -5.59 -10.06 17.15
C PHE A 204 -5.80 -9.83 18.64
N GLY A 205 -6.83 -10.45 19.24
CA GLY A 205 -7.10 -10.37 20.68
C GLY A 205 -5.96 -10.90 21.53
N THR A 206 -5.33 -12.02 21.14
CA THR A 206 -4.16 -12.56 21.84
C THR A 206 -2.95 -11.64 21.75
N ALA A 207 -2.67 -11.07 20.57
CA ALA A 207 -1.57 -10.14 20.39
C ALA A 207 -1.83 -8.83 21.16
N PHE A 208 -3.07 -8.35 21.18
CA PHE A 208 -3.49 -7.17 21.94
C PHE A 208 -3.32 -7.38 23.45
N VAL A 209 -3.85 -8.48 23.99
CA VAL A 209 -3.70 -8.82 25.42
C VAL A 209 -2.23 -9.00 25.77
N TRP A 210 -1.44 -9.66 24.93
CA TRP A 210 -0.01 -9.82 25.16
C TRP A 210 0.72 -8.47 25.20
N THR A 211 0.44 -7.59 24.24
CA THR A 211 1.05 -6.25 24.18
C THR A 211 0.63 -5.39 25.38
N LEU A 212 -0.61 -5.55 25.85
CA LEU A 212 -1.07 -4.89 27.06
C LEU A 212 -0.35 -5.44 28.31
N LEU A 213 -0.14 -6.75 28.39
CA LEU A 213 0.61 -7.37 29.48
C LEU A 213 2.09 -6.97 29.47
N SER A 214 2.69 -6.85 28.28
CA SER A 214 4.10 -6.45 28.14
C SER A 214 4.37 -5.01 28.58
N PHE A 215 3.35 -4.14 28.51
CA PHE A 215 3.41 -2.80 29.09
C PHE A 215 3.60 -2.82 30.62
N PHE A 216 2.95 -3.75 31.33
CA PHE A 216 3.03 -3.85 32.79
C PHE A 216 4.17 -4.74 33.27
N VAL A 217 4.52 -5.78 32.51
CA VAL A 217 5.53 -6.76 32.88
C VAL A 217 6.53 -6.91 31.71
N PRO A 218 7.71 -6.27 31.79
CA PRO A 218 8.67 -6.20 30.68
C PRO A 218 9.16 -7.55 30.14
N VAL A 219 9.08 -8.63 30.93
CA VAL A 219 9.47 -9.98 30.49
C VAL A 219 8.63 -10.50 29.32
N PHE A 220 7.40 -10.00 29.16
CA PHE A 220 6.57 -10.33 27.99
C PHE A 220 6.96 -9.53 26.75
N ASP A 221 7.73 -8.44 26.87
CA ASP A 221 8.28 -7.72 25.71
C ASP A 221 9.61 -8.33 25.31
N THR A 222 10.59 -8.33 26.22
CA THR A 222 11.96 -8.77 25.97
C THR A 222 12.44 -9.80 27.00
N ILE A 223 13.05 -10.88 26.48
CA ILE A 223 13.74 -11.88 27.30
C ILE A 223 15.25 -11.68 27.14
N HIS A 224 15.86 -11.14 28.20
CA HIS A 224 17.30 -10.94 28.33
C HIS A 224 18.02 -12.20 28.85
N PHE A 225 17.88 -13.32 28.12
CA PHE A 225 18.40 -14.61 28.58
C PHE A 225 19.93 -14.62 28.73
N LEU A 226 20.65 -13.93 27.84
CA LEU A 226 22.10 -13.83 27.90
C LEU A 226 22.56 -12.96 29.08
N TYR A 227 21.81 -11.92 29.44
CA TYR A 227 22.08 -11.16 30.66
C TYR A 227 22.06 -12.07 31.89
N PHE A 228 21.00 -12.86 32.09
CA PHE A 228 20.87 -13.74 33.25
C PHE A 228 21.96 -14.82 33.30
N ILE A 229 22.27 -15.45 32.16
CA ILE A 229 23.35 -16.44 32.06
C ILE A 229 24.71 -15.79 32.34
N GLY A 230 24.96 -14.62 31.74
CA GLY A 230 26.22 -13.89 31.90
C GLY A 230 26.47 -13.46 33.35
N THR A 231 25.44 -12.97 34.04
CA THR A 231 25.52 -12.61 35.46
C THR A 231 25.71 -13.84 36.35
N ALA A 232 25.03 -14.95 36.08
CA ALA A 232 25.18 -16.19 36.86
C ALA A 232 26.58 -16.82 36.73
N VAL A 233 27.19 -16.73 35.55
CA VAL A 233 28.53 -17.27 35.27
C VAL A 233 29.64 -16.24 35.58
N GLY A 234 29.29 -14.97 35.82
CA GLY A 234 30.26 -13.89 36.04
C GLY A 234 31.03 -13.46 34.79
N ASN A 235 30.49 -13.70 33.60
CA ASN A 235 31.15 -13.38 32.33
C ASN A 235 30.59 -12.08 31.71
N ALA A 236 31.38 -11.02 31.80
CA ALA A 236 31.03 -9.69 31.27
C ALA A 236 30.79 -9.68 29.75
N ASN A 237 31.42 -10.56 28.98
CA ASN A 237 31.25 -10.62 27.53
C ASN A 237 29.86 -11.15 27.14
N ILE A 238 29.32 -12.09 27.90
CA ILE A 238 27.98 -12.62 27.68
C ILE A 238 26.92 -11.56 28.04
N VAL A 239 27.15 -10.82 29.13
CA VAL A 239 26.31 -9.67 29.50
C VAL A 239 26.36 -8.58 28.43
N ALA A 240 27.54 -8.30 27.87
CA ALA A 240 27.71 -7.33 26.79
C ALA A 240 27.04 -7.77 25.48
N ALA A 241 27.01 -9.07 25.17
CA ALA A 241 26.27 -9.58 24.01
C ALA A 241 24.77 -9.23 24.10
N ASP A 242 24.19 -9.32 25.30
CA ASP A 242 22.82 -8.91 25.57
C ASP A 242 22.66 -7.38 25.50
N GLN A 243 23.35 -6.65 26.39
CA GLN A 243 23.06 -5.23 26.64
C GLN A 243 23.63 -4.28 25.58
N VAL A 244 24.79 -4.62 24.99
CA VAL A 244 25.46 -3.77 23.99
C VAL A 244 25.09 -4.19 22.58
N TRP A 245 24.99 -5.50 22.33
CA TRP A 245 24.78 -6.07 20.98
C TRP A 245 23.36 -6.59 20.74
N ARG A 246 22.48 -6.49 21.74
CA ARG A 246 21.04 -6.79 21.63
C ARG A 246 20.72 -8.23 21.24
N TRP A 247 21.56 -9.17 21.67
CA TRP A 247 21.29 -10.60 21.53
C TRP A 247 20.26 -11.07 22.56
N TRP A 248 19.04 -10.56 22.46
CA TRP A 248 17.88 -10.94 23.27
C TRP A 248 16.71 -11.36 22.36
N PHE A 249 15.69 -11.99 22.95
CA PHE A 249 14.45 -12.29 22.24
C PHE A 249 13.40 -11.22 22.54
N THR A 250 12.70 -10.74 21.51
CA THR A 250 11.57 -9.81 21.64
C THR A 250 10.32 -10.46 21.06
N PHE A 251 9.20 -10.42 21.78
CA PHE A 251 7.92 -10.91 21.28
C PHE A 251 7.24 -9.87 20.39
N ASP A 252 7.60 -9.90 19.12
CA ASP A 252 7.10 -8.96 18.12
C ASP A 252 6.21 -9.69 17.12
N PHE A 253 4.91 -9.78 17.44
CA PHE A 253 3.93 -10.52 16.61
C PHE A 253 3.88 -10.10 15.14
N PRO A 254 4.01 -8.80 14.79
CA PRO A 254 4.18 -8.40 13.41
C PRO A 254 5.38 -9.06 12.71
N PHE A 255 6.54 -9.20 13.37
CA PHE A 255 7.70 -9.91 12.80
C PHE A 255 7.48 -11.43 12.74
N ILE A 256 6.72 -12.01 13.67
CA ILE A 256 6.31 -13.43 13.57
C ILE A 256 5.48 -13.62 12.30
N GLY A 257 4.45 -12.80 12.10
CA GLY A 257 3.60 -12.84 10.91
C GLY A 257 4.40 -12.61 9.62
N ALA A 258 5.24 -11.58 9.58
CA ALA A 258 6.04 -11.27 8.42
C ALA A 258 7.11 -12.34 8.13
N GLY A 259 7.69 -12.94 9.18
CA GLY A 259 8.64 -14.04 9.06
C GLY A 259 8.01 -15.29 8.45
N LEU A 260 6.76 -15.62 8.79
CA LEU A 260 6.01 -16.74 8.19
C LEU A 260 5.74 -16.53 6.70
N MET A 261 5.63 -15.28 6.25
CA MET A 261 5.40 -14.94 4.84
C MET A 261 6.71 -14.81 4.03
N THR A 262 7.85 -14.67 4.71
CA THR A 262 9.15 -14.42 4.08
C THR A 262 9.85 -15.74 3.75
N PRO A 263 10.38 -15.92 2.52
CA PRO A 263 11.13 -17.13 2.18
C PRO A 263 12.29 -17.37 3.16
N GLY A 264 12.46 -18.63 3.59
CA GLY A 264 13.48 -18.98 4.57
C GLY A 264 14.89 -18.52 4.19
N ALA A 265 15.25 -18.56 2.90
CA ALA A 265 16.54 -18.07 2.42
C ALA A 265 16.79 -16.58 2.75
N THR A 266 15.75 -15.74 2.66
CA THR A 266 15.82 -14.33 3.03
C THR A 266 15.98 -14.17 4.54
N VAL A 267 15.20 -14.91 5.33
CA VAL A 267 15.29 -14.90 6.80
C VAL A 267 16.69 -15.34 7.27
N PHE A 268 17.21 -16.44 6.72
CA PHE A 268 18.56 -16.93 7.05
C PHE A 268 19.66 -15.97 6.59
N SER A 269 19.50 -15.31 5.45
CA SER A 269 20.43 -14.29 4.97
C SER A 269 20.47 -13.08 5.90
N MET A 270 19.30 -12.58 6.34
CA MET A 270 19.21 -11.49 7.33
C MET A 270 19.83 -11.90 8.68
N PHE A 271 19.56 -13.12 9.13
CA PHE A 271 20.15 -13.66 10.35
C PHE A 271 21.68 -13.81 10.25
N ALA A 272 22.20 -14.31 9.13
CA ALA A 272 23.63 -14.38 8.86
C ALA A 272 24.26 -12.98 8.83
N GLY A 273 23.59 -11.99 8.23
CA GLY A 273 24.01 -10.59 8.27
C GLY A 273 24.09 -10.03 9.69
N GLN A 274 23.10 -10.34 10.54
CA GLN A 274 23.11 -9.94 11.95
C GLN A 274 24.21 -10.64 12.76
N LEU A 275 24.47 -11.93 12.50
CA LEU A 275 25.59 -12.67 13.10
C LEU A 275 26.95 -12.07 12.72
N ILE A 276 27.14 -11.77 11.43
CA ILE A 276 28.39 -11.17 10.94
C ILE A 276 28.54 -9.75 11.51
N GLY A 277 27.53 -8.91 11.39
CA GLY A 277 27.59 -7.50 11.81
C GLY A 277 27.66 -7.34 13.33
N SER A 278 26.65 -7.82 14.04
CA SER A 278 26.48 -7.58 15.48
C SER A 278 27.06 -8.71 16.36
N GLY A 279 27.38 -9.87 15.78
CA GLY A 279 27.96 -11.00 16.50
C GLY A 279 29.49 -11.10 16.40
N ILE A 280 30.08 -10.69 15.27
CA ILE A 280 31.52 -10.87 15.01
C ILE A 280 32.21 -9.54 14.71
N ALA A 281 31.85 -8.90 13.59
CA ALA A 281 32.54 -7.70 13.10
C ALA A 281 32.43 -6.53 14.07
N GLY A 282 31.23 -6.26 14.59
CA GLY A 282 30.97 -5.20 15.55
C GLY A 282 31.82 -5.34 16.82
N PRO A 283 31.73 -6.46 17.58
CA PRO A 283 32.56 -6.67 18.75
C PRO A 283 34.07 -6.55 18.49
N LEU A 284 34.57 -7.10 17.36
CA LEU A 284 35.98 -6.98 16.97
C LEU A 284 36.39 -5.54 16.67
N MET A 285 35.54 -4.79 15.99
CA MET A 285 35.77 -3.37 15.69
C MET A 285 35.78 -2.53 16.97
N MET A 286 34.90 -2.84 17.93
CA MET A 286 34.87 -2.19 19.23
C MET A 286 36.15 -2.50 20.03
N ALA A 287 36.59 -3.75 20.04
CA ALA A 287 37.83 -4.17 20.71
C ALA A 287 39.08 -3.47 20.13
N ASN A 288 39.08 -3.20 18.81
CA ASN A 288 40.15 -2.47 18.13
C ASN A 288 40.02 -0.94 18.21
N GLY A 289 39.01 -0.41 18.90
CA GLY A 289 38.78 1.03 19.04
C GLY A 289 38.26 1.74 17.78
N ALA A 290 37.82 0.98 16.76
CA ALA A 290 37.27 1.55 15.52
C ALA A 290 35.84 2.07 15.70
N ILE A 291 35.10 1.54 16.68
CA ILE A 291 33.77 2.01 17.08
C ILE A 291 33.68 2.11 18.61
N ILE A 292 32.84 3.01 19.10
CA ILE A 292 32.72 3.34 20.53
C ILE A 292 31.51 2.69 21.21
N GLY A 293 30.59 2.12 20.44
CA GLY A 293 29.33 1.54 20.95
C GLY A 293 28.71 0.57 19.95
N GLY A 294 27.82 -0.31 20.42
CA GLY A 294 27.11 -1.25 19.55
C GLY A 294 26.02 -0.57 18.72
N TYR A 295 25.21 0.27 19.36
CA TYR A 295 24.05 0.93 18.75
C TYR A 295 23.97 2.42 19.13
N GLY A 296 23.15 3.19 18.39
CA GLY A 296 22.91 4.62 18.59
C GLY A 296 23.67 5.52 17.63
N TYR A 297 23.37 6.81 17.67
CA TYR A 297 24.11 7.86 16.95
C TYR A 297 24.71 8.80 17.99
N THR A 298 26.02 8.97 17.96
CA THR A 298 26.77 9.69 18.99
C THR A 298 27.78 10.64 18.35
N ASP A 299 27.94 11.83 18.93
CA ASP A 299 28.92 12.81 18.46
C ASP A 299 30.37 12.40 18.77
N ASN A 300 30.55 11.48 19.73
CA ASN A 300 31.85 11.04 20.23
C ASN A 300 32.56 10.01 19.34
N GLY A 301 31.93 9.55 18.25
CA GLY A 301 32.49 8.55 17.35
C GLY A 301 31.44 7.60 16.75
N PRO A 302 31.84 6.74 15.79
CA PRO A 302 30.93 5.80 15.16
C PRO A 302 30.56 4.67 16.12
N THR A 303 29.29 4.30 16.10
CA THR A 303 28.78 3.05 16.68
C THR A 303 28.67 1.98 15.59
N GLY A 304 28.50 0.72 15.99
CA GLY A 304 28.19 -0.39 15.07
C GLY A 304 26.99 -0.06 14.18
N GLN A 305 25.90 0.46 14.76
CA GLN A 305 24.72 0.89 14.00
C GLN A 305 25.05 1.97 12.97
N SER A 306 25.72 3.06 13.35
CA SER A 306 26.06 4.14 12.40
C SER A 306 27.06 3.70 11.32
N TRP A 307 27.95 2.76 11.67
CA TRP A 307 29.00 2.30 10.76
C TRP A 307 28.45 1.34 9.72
N PHE A 308 27.72 0.32 10.13
CA PHE A 308 27.14 -0.67 9.22
C PHE A 308 25.97 -0.10 8.39
N LEU A 309 25.37 1.00 8.84
CA LEU A 309 24.34 1.71 8.08
C LEU A 309 24.84 2.15 6.70
N TRP A 310 26.03 2.72 6.59
CA TRP A 310 26.50 3.32 5.33
C TRP A 310 26.73 2.29 4.22
N PRO A 311 27.48 1.19 4.42
CA PRO A 311 27.58 0.13 3.43
C PRO A 311 26.22 -0.46 3.07
N GLY A 312 25.32 -0.60 4.06
CA GLY A 312 23.94 -1.06 3.83
C GLY A 312 23.18 -0.13 2.89
N ILE A 313 23.16 1.18 3.16
CA ILE A 313 22.53 2.20 2.31
C ILE A 313 23.16 2.17 0.91
N THR A 314 24.49 2.10 0.81
CA THR A 314 25.20 2.02 -0.46
C THR A 314 24.76 0.79 -1.27
N LEU A 315 24.74 -0.39 -0.66
CA LEU A 315 24.26 -1.62 -1.29
C LEU A 315 22.80 -1.50 -1.71
N MET A 316 21.94 -0.90 -0.87
CA MET A 316 20.54 -0.66 -1.23
C MET A 316 20.42 0.26 -2.46
N VAL A 317 21.15 1.37 -2.49
CA VAL A 317 21.15 2.32 -3.61
C VAL A 317 21.66 1.65 -4.89
N PHE A 318 22.81 0.98 -4.85
CA PHE A 318 23.33 0.26 -6.02
C PHE A 318 22.38 -0.86 -6.45
N SER A 319 21.81 -1.64 -5.53
CA SER A 319 20.84 -2.68 -5.88
C SER A 319 19.60 -2.12 -6.57
N SER A 320 19.08 -0.96 -6.12
CA SER A 320 17.97 -0.25 -6.76
C SER A 320 18.31 0.15 -8.19
N PHE A 321 19.49 0.73 -8.41
CA PHE A 321 19.93 1.13 -9.75
C PHE A 321 20.25 -0.07 -10.64
N THR A 322 20.94 -1.09 -10.13
CA THR A 322 21.21 -2.33 -10.86
C THR A 322 19.92 -3.01 -11.30
N ARG A 323 18.89 -3.07 -10.43
CA ARG A 323 17.56 -3.59 -10.82
C ARG A 323 16.93 -2.75 -11.94
N LEU A 324 17.05 -1.43 -11.87
CA LEU A 324 16.56 -0.53 -12.91
C LEU A 324 17.29 -0.73 -14.24
N PHE A 325 18.62 -0.87 -14.22
CA PHE A 325 19.45 -1.06 -15.41
C PHE A 325 19.28 -2.45 -16.03
N ILE A 326 19.14 -3.50 -15.22
CA ILE A 326 18.88 -4.86 -15.73
C ILE A 326 17.51 -4.91 -16.40
N ARG A 327 16.51 -4.25 -15.81
CA ARG A 327 15.15 -4.16 -16.36
C ARG A 327 14.92 -2.91 -17.21
N TYR A 328 15.95 -2.47 -17.94
CA TYR A 328 15.84 -1.30 -18.82
C TYR A 328 14.78 -1.50 -19.91
N ASP A 329 14.52 -2.73 -20.31
CA ASP A 329 13.51 -3.15 -21.26
C ASP A 329 12.10 -2.81 -20.76
N VAL A 330 11.81 -3.17 -19.51
CA VAL A 330 10.58 -2.83 -18.80
C VAL A 330 10.47 -1.31 -18.61
N LEU A 331 11.55 -0.66 -18.20
CA LEU A 331 11.58 0.79 -18.04
C LEU A 331 11.28 1.50 -19.37
N TRP A 332 11.90 1.04 -20.45
CA TRP A 332 11.72 1.58 -21.78
C TRP A 332 10.32 1.33 -22.31
N LEU A 333 9.77 0.12 -22.10
CA LEU A 333 8.40 -0.21 -22.46
C LEU A 333 7.39 0.65 -21.68
N ALA A 334 7.62 0.85 -20.38
CA ALA A 334 6.84 1.71 -19.51
C ALA A 334 6.87 3.17 -19.98
N ILE A 335 8.06 3.72 -20.25
CA ILE A 335 8.23 5.09 -20.74
C ILE A 335 7.58 5.25 -22.12
N LYS A 336 7.85 4.33 -23.05
CA LYS A 336 7.27 4.34 -24.40
C LYS A 336 5.75 4.20 -24.34
N GLY A 337 5.23 3.31 -23.51
CA GLY A 337 3.80 3.12 -23.27
C GLY A 337 3.16 4.38 -22.70
N GLY A 338 3.77 5.01 -21.70
CA GLY A 338 3.29 6.26 -21.12
C GLY A 338 3.34 7.44 -22.09
N CYS A 339 4.39 7.56 -22.89
CA CYS A 339 4.49 8.57 -23.94
C CYS A 339 3.44 8.36 -25.04
N ILE A 340 3.25 7.12 -25.49
CA ILE A 340 2.22 6.76 -26.49
C ILE A 340 0.83 7.07 -25.93
N GLU A 341 0.56 6.73 -24.67
CA GLU A 341 -0.76 6.97 -24.09
C GLU A 341 -1.02 8.46 -23.86
N LEU A 342 -0.02 9.23 -23.41
CA LEU A 342 -0.09 10.69 -23.39
C LEU A 342 -0.40 11.24 -24.78
N VAL A 343 0.31 10.79 -25.82
CA VAL A 343 0.03 11.20 -27.20
C VAL A 343 -1.39 10.81 -27.61
N ASN A 344 -1.85 9.60 -27.31
CA ASN A 344 -3.21 9.13 -27.65
C ASN A 344 -4.30 9.92 -26.92
N ILE A 345 -4.07 10.33 -25.68
CA ILE A 345 -4.96 11.20 -24.90
C ILE A 345 -5.10 12.57 -25.57
N PHE A 346 -3.99 13.14 -26.05
CA PHE A 346 -3.97 14.47 -26.69
C PHE A 346 -4.24 14.44 -28.20
N ARG A 347 -4.17 13.28 -28.85
CA ARG A 347 -4.45 13.08 -30.28
C ARG A 347 -5.86 13.52 -30.70
N PRO A 348 -6.96 13.21 -29.98
CA PRO A 348 -8.31 13.67 -30.32
C PRO A 348 -8.53 15.18 -30.09
N LEU A 349 -7.69 15.83 -29.28
CA LEU A 349 -7.68 17.30 -29.12
C LEU A 349 -7.02 18.00 -30.31
N LEU A 350 -6.07 17.33 -30.97
CA LEU A 350 -5.30 17.86 -32.11
C LEU A 350 -5.90 17.49 -33.47
N ASN A 351 -6.61 16.36 -33.58
CA ASN A 351 -7.18 15.90 -34.85
C ASN A 351 -8.60 15.34 -34.68
N LYS A 352 -9.59 15.97 -35.34
CA LYS A 352 -11.01 15.60 -35.25
C LYS A 352 -11.34 14.25 -35.89
N ASP A 353 -10.54 13.81 -36.86
CA ASP A 353 -10.75 12.51 -37.54
C ASP A 353 -10.29 11.32 -36.67
N ALA A 354 -9.52 11.57 -35.61
CA ALA A 354 -9.09 10.55 -34.65
C ALA A 354 -10.20 10.04 -33.72
N TRP A 355 -11.37 10.71 -33.71
CA TRP A 355 -12.53 10.25 -32.95
C TRP A 355 -13.19 9.01 -33.57
N ALA A 356 -13.05 8.82 -34.88
CA ALA A 356 -13.60 7.66 -35.60
C ALA A 356 -12.80 6.36 -35.34
N ASP A 357 -11.48 6.44 -35.22
CA ASP A 357 -10.61 5.29 -34.89
C ASP A 357 -10.67 4.89 -33.40
N ALA A 358 -11.18 5.76 -32.53
CA ALA A 358 -11.35 5.50 -31.10
C ALA A 358 -12.60 4.67 -30.78
N GLU A 359 -13.45 4.37 -31.77
CA GLU A 359 -14.65 3.54 -31.59
C GLU A 359 -14.35 2.04 -31.48
N ASP A 360 -13.17 1.57 -31.94
CA ASP A 360 -12.64 0.21 -31.70
C ASP A 360 -12.03 0.11 -30.28
N ASP A 361 -12.87 0.36 -29.28
CA ASP A 361 -12.49 0.19 -27.87
C ASP A 361 -12.55 -1.29 -27.49
N ASP A 362 -11.42 -2.00 -27.61
CA ASP A 362 -11.17 -3.38 -27.14
C ASP A 362 -11.38 -3.59 -25.62
N ASP A 363 -11.99 -2.63 -24.90
CA ASP A 363 -12.30 -2.79 -23.48
C ASP A 363 -13.55 -3.66 -23.30
N PRO A 364 -13.45 -4.82 -22.62
CA PRO A 364 -14.59 -5.71 -22.42
C PRO A 364 -15.66 -5.11 -21.48
N VAL A 365 -15.39 -3.97 -20.84
CA VAL A 365 -16.35 -3.30 -19.94
C VAL A 365 -17.24 -2.33 -20.72
N PRO A 366 -18.58 -2.40 -20.56
CA PRO A 366 -19.51 -1.46 -21.19
C PRO A 366 -19.18 0.01 -20.88
N LYS A 367 -19.29 0.90 -21.89
CA LYS A 367 -18.96 2.34 -21.77
C LYS A 367 -19.64 3.07 -20.59
N HIS A 368 -20.83 2.62 -20.15
CA HIS A 368 -21.55 3.23 -19.02
C HIS A 368 -20.97 2.86 -17.63
N GLU A 369 -20.24 1.74 -17.55
CA GLU A 369 -19.54 1.28 -16.35
C GLU A 369 -18.09 1.77 -16.27
N GLN A 370 -17.55 2.31 -17.37
CA GLN A 370 -16.23 2.92 -17.41
C GLN A 370 -16.24 4.31 -16.73
N VAL A 371 -15.08 4.77 -16.26
CA VAL A 371 -14.94 6.12 -15.70
C VAL A 371 -14.99 7.14 -16.84
N PRO A 372 -15.89 8.14 -16.80
CA PRO A 372 -15.96 9.14 -17.86
C PRO A 372 -14.64 9.91 -18.00
N LEU A 373 -14.17 10.11 -19.23
CA LEU A 373 -12.97 10.91 -19.52
C LEU A 373 -13.04 12.31 -18.92
N LEU A 374 -14.23 12.91 -18.83
CA LEU A 374 -14.44 14.20 -18.17
C LEU A 374 -14.13 14.15 -16.67
N TRP A 375 -14.52 13.09 -15.96
CA TRP A 375 -14.23 12.93 -14.53
C TRP A 375 -12.72 12.81 -14.31
N TRP A 376 -12.07 12.00 -15.14
CA TRP A 376 -10.63 11.83 -15.11
C TRP A 376 -9.89 13.12 -15.44
N GLY A 377 -10.18 13.78 -16.57
CA GLY A 377 -9.45 14.95 -17.05
C GLY A 377 -9.61 16.17 -16.14
N THR A 378 -10.83 16.44 -15.67
CA THR A 378 -11.08 17.55 -14.73
C THR A 378 -10.50 17.27 -13.35
N GLY A 379 -10.62 16.04 -12.87
CA GLY A 379 -10.07 15.62 -11.58
C GLY A 379 -8.54 15.63 -11.57
N LEU A 380 -7.90 15.15 -12.64
CA LEU A 380 -6.45 15.21 -12.81
C LEU A 380 -5.97 16.67 -12.83
N LEU A 381 -6.60 17.54 -13.63
CA LEU A 381 -6.25 18.95 -13.68
C LEU A 381 -6.39 19.63 -12.31
N ALA A 382 -7.51 19.39 -11.62
CA ALA A 382 -7.74 19.90 -10.28
C ALA A 382 -6.68 19.39 -9.28
N SER A 383 -6.33 18.10 -9.33
CA SER A 383 -5.30 17.51 -8.48
C SER A 383 -3.91 18.10 -8.73
N VAL A 384 -3.57 18.40 -9.99
CA VAL A 384 -2.29 19.04 -10.36
C VAL A 384 -2.23 20.46 -9.84
N ILE A 385 -3.29 21.26 -10.06
CA ILE A 385 -3.37 22.64 -9.55
C ILE A 385 -3.28 22.64 -8.01
N PHE A 386 -4.03 21.75 -7.37
CA PHE A 386 -4.02 21.60 -5.91
C PHE A 386 -2.63 21.21 -5.38
N THR A 387 -1.97 20.24 -6.02
CA THR A 387 -0.61 19.82 -5.64
C THR A 387 0.38 20.97 -5.82
N CYS A 388 0.31 21.73 -6.92
CA CYS A 388 1.13 22.92 -7.14
C CYS A 388 0.91 23.98 -6.05
N TYR A 389 -0.34 24.21 -5.64
CA TYR A 389 -0.67 25.10 -4.53
C TYR A 389 -0.06 24.61 -3.22
N VAL A 390 -0.29 23.36 -2.84
CA VAL A 390 0.22 22.78 -1.58
C VAL A 390 1.75 22.82 -1.55
N MET A 391 2.42 22.38 -2.61
CA MET A 391 3.89 22.36 -2.67
C MET A 391 4.50 23.77 -2.65
N GLY A 392 3.88 24.72 -3.36
CA GLY A 392 4.34 26.10 -3.39
C GLY A 392 4.15 26.83 -2.06
N PHE A 393 2.95 26.76 -1.49
CA PHE A 393 2.60 27.52 -0.29
C PHE A 393 3.06 26.87 1.01
N MET A 394 2.93 25.54 1.15
CA MET A 394 3.22 24.84 2.41
C MET A 394 4.66 24.35 2.48
N PHE A 395 5.23 23.91 1.34
CA PHE A 395 6.58 23.34 1.29
C PHE A 395 7.58 24.24 0.55
N GLY A 396 7.20 25.43 0.11
CA GLY A 396 8.10 26.39 -0.56
C GLY A 396 8.81 25.82 -1.79
N MET A 397 8.19 24.87 -2.49
CA MET A 397 8.75 24.22 -3.68
C MET A 397 8.28 25.00 -4.93
N PRO A 398 9.20 25.52 -5.76
CA PRO A 398 8.83 26.30 -6.95
C PRO A 398 7.92 25.54 -7.91
N LEU A 399 7.02 26.25 -8.60
CA LEU A 399 6.04 25.66 -9.51
C LEU A 399 6.66 24.71 -10.54
N TYR A 400 7.77 25.11 -11.16
CA TYR A 400 8.45 24.27 -12.17
C TYR A 400 8.99 22.97 -11.57
N GLN A 401 9.49 22.99 -10.34
CA GLN A 401 9.98 21.81 -9.63
C GLN A 401 8.82 20.86 -9.33
N THR A 402 7.69 21.41 -8.87
CA THR A 402 6.48 20.60 -8.61
C THR A 402 5.96 19.96 -9.89
N LEU A 403 5.88 20.70 -11.00
CA LEU A 403 5.45 20.16 -12.29
C LEU A 403 6.37 19.05 -12.79
N VAL A 404 7.70 19.23 -12.71
CA VAL A 404 8.66 18.19 -13.05
C VAL A 404 8.48 16.96 -12.15
N SER A 405 8.25 17.17 -10.85
CA SER A 405 8.01 16.07 -9.91
C SER A 405 6.74 15.29 -10.26
N ILE A 406 5.63 15.96 -10.60
CA ILE A 406 4.38 15.30 -11.01
C ILE A 406 4.59 14.47 -12.27
N VAL A 407 5.25 15.01 -13.28
CA VAL A 407 5.54 14.29 -14.54
C VAL A 407 6.40 13.06 -14.28
N LEU A 408 7.48 13.20 -13.50
CA LEU A 408 8.32 12.08 -13.11
C LEU A 408 7.53 11.04 -12.30
N SER A 409 6.69 11.50 -11.37
CA SER A 409 5.85 10.63 -10.55
C SER A 409 4.89 9.80 -11.40
N PHE A 410 4.27 10.40 -12.42
CA PHE A 410 3.45 9.69 -13.39
C PHE A 410 4.26 8.63 -14.15
N MET A 411 5.40 9.01 -14.72
CA MET A 411 6.26 8.08 -15.48
C MET A 411 6.76 6.92 -14.61
N LEU A 412 7.20 7.20 -13.38
CA LEU A 412 7.73 6.18 -12.48
C LEU A 412 6.64 5.29 -11.89
N SER A 413 5.37 5.74 -11.87
CA SER A 413 4.23 4.90 -11.49
C SER A 413 4.07 3.70 -12.43
N PHE A 414 4.46 3.81 -13.71
CA PHE A 414 4.49 2.66 -14.63
C PHE A 414 5.49 1.58 -14.18
N ILE A 415 6.63 1.98 -13.61
CA ILE A 415 7.61 1.03 -13.07
C ILE A 415 6.99 0.29 -11.89
N GLY A 416 6.31 1.02 -11.00
CA GLY A 416 5.56 0.45 -9.89
C GLY A 416 4.54 -0.58 -10.37
N LEU A 417 3.76 -0.22 -11.38
CA LEU A 417 2.72 -1.08 -11.96
C LEU A 417 3.26 -2.31 -12.67
N GLN A 418 4.32 -2.18 -13.47
CA GLN A 418 4.90 -3.34 -14.12
C GLN A 418 5.51 -4.30 -13.10
N ALA A 419 6.29 -3.77 -12.14
CA ALA A 419 6.93 -4.58 -11.11
C ALA A 419 5.86 -5.29 -10.26
N SER A 420 4.86 -4.56 -9.78
CA SER A 420 3.78 -5.14 -8.99
C SER A 420 2.92 -6.12 -9.80
N GLY A 421 2.64 -5.83 -11.07
CA GLY A 421 1.86 -6.72 -11.94
C GLY A 421 2.57 -8.05 -12.23
N GLN A 422 3.90 -8.08 -12.21
CA GLN A 422 4.71 -9.29 -12.44
C GLN A 422 5.11 -10.02 -11.15
N THR A 423 5.49 -9.29 -10.10
CA THR A 423 6.13 -9.85 -8.90
C THR A 423 5.41 -9.51 -7.61
N ASP A 424 4.28 -8.81 -7.67
CA ASP A 424 3.47 -8.40 -6.51
C ASP A 424 4.14 -7.41 -5.56
N ILE A 425 5.26 -6.81 -5.98
CA ILE A 425 6.05 -5.90 -5.16
C ILE A 425 6.25 -4.58 -5.89
N ASN A 426 5.87 -3.50 -5.22
CA ASN A 426 6.09 -2.14 -5.67
C ASN A 426 7.44 -1.60 -5.14
N PRO A 427 8.42 -1.27 -6.01
CA PRO A 427 9.74 -0.81 -5.59
C PRO A 427 9.74 0.69 -5.22
N LEU A 428 8.89 1.10 -4.27
CA LEU A 428 8.72 2.49 -3.84
C LEU A 428 10.03 3.18 -3.48
N GLY A 429 10.88 2.47 -2.73
CA GLY A 429 12.19 3.00 -2.32
C GLY A 429 13.15 3.23 -3.49
N SER A 430 13.01 2.52 -4.61
CA SER A 430 13.79 2.76 -5.83
C SER A 430 13.20 3.94 -6.61
N ILE A 431 11.87 3.97 -6.75
CA ILE A 431 11.13 5.03 -7.45
C ILE A 431 11.43 6.40 -6.83
N GLY A 432 11.33 6.52 -5.51
CA GLY A 432 11.65 7.76 -4.80
C GLY A 432 13.10 8.21 -5.04
N LYS A 433 14.06 7.29 -4.98
CA LYS A 433 15.49 7.60 -5.18
C LYS A 433 15.83 8.07 -6.59
N VAL A 434 15.14 7.54 -7.61
CA VAL A 434 15.32 8.01 -9.00
C VAL A 434 14.93 9.48 -9.11
N THR A 435 13.79 9.88 -8.53
CA THR A 435 13.41 11.30 -8.48
C THR A 435 14.39 12.13 -7.66
N GLN A 436 14.83 11.64 -6.50
CA GLN A 436 15.82 12.33 -5.67
C GLN A 436 17.14 12.59 -6.43
N LEU A 437 17.57 11.71 -7.34
CA LEU A 437 18.75 11.95 -8.17
C LEU A 437 18.56 13.18 -9.08
N VAL A 438 17.39 13.32 -9.70
CA VAL A 438 17.06 14.46 -10.57
C VAL A 438 17.03 15.77 -9.77
N PHE A 439 16.46 15.73 -8.57
CA PHE A 439 16.33 16.91 -7.70
C PHE A 439 17.59 17.25 -6.92
N ALA A 440 18.60 16.39 -6.90
CA ALA A 440 19.86 16.61 -6.16
C ALA A 440 20.63 17.85 -6.66
N LYS A 441 20.46 18.22 -7.93
CA LYS A 441 21.12 19.38 -8.56
C LYS A 441 20.17 20.49 -8.97
N MET A 442 18.88 20.42 -8.58
CA MET A 442 17.95 21.50 -8.92
C MET A 442 18.22 22.75 -8.06
N PRO A 443 18.22 23.94 -8.68
CA PRO A 443 18.54 25.17 -7.97
C PRO A 443 17.46 25.52 -6.94
N ALA A 444 17.88 25.85 -5.73
CA ALA A 444 17.02 26.40 -4.68
C ALA A 444 17.83 27.42 -3.85
N GLU A 445 17.12 28.22 -3.06
CA GLU A 445 17.69 29.36 -2.32
C GLU A 445 18.70 28.95 -1.23
N SER A 446 18.61 27.72 -0.74
CA SER A 446 19.50 27.19 0.29
C SER A 446 19.68 25.68 0.16
N VAL A 447 20.75 25.14 0.79
CA VAL A 447 20.97 23.70 0.87
C VAL A 447 19.79 22.98 1.54
N LYS A 448 19.21 23.60 2.58
CA LYS A 448 17.99 23.07 3.23
C LYS A 448 16.80 23.02 2.26
N ALA A 449 16.62 24.05 1.43
CA ALA A 449 15.57 24.05 0.42
C ALA A 449 15.82 22.98 -0.65
N VAL A 450 17.06 22.77 -1.09
CA VAL A 450 17.42 21.65 -1.98
C VAL A 450 17.05 20.31 -1.34
N GLN A 451 17.45 20.08 -0.08
CA GLN A 451 17.15 18.84 0.64
C GLN A 451 15.64 18.61 0.81
N ARG A 452 14.90 19.65 1.20
CA ARG A 452 13.44 19.58 1.36
C ARG A 452 12.74 19.27 0.04
N ASN A 453 13.06 20.02 -1.02
CA ASN A 453 12.43 19.83 -2.33
C ASN A 453 12.79 18.45 -2.93
N ASN A 454 14.01 17.98 -2.68
CA ASN A 454 14.47 16.65 -3.07
C ASN A 454 13.67 15.53 -2.37
N LEU A 455 13.55 15.61 -1.05
CA LEU A 455 12.77 14.65 -0.26
C LEU A 455 11.29 14.67 -0.64
N MET A 456 10.70 15.85 -0.82
CA MET A 456 9.31 16.01 -1.26
C MET A 456 9.09 15.44 -2.66
N ALA A 457 10.00 15.67 -3.60
CA ALA A 457 9.88 15.11 -4.95
C ALA A 457 9.95 13.57 -4.94
N GLY A 458 10.87 13.01 -4.14
CA GLY A 458 10.95 11.56 -3.93
C GLY A 458 9.70 10.99 -3.24
N ASN A 459 9.13 11.74 -2.30
CA ASN A 459 7.89 11.40 -1.61
C ASN A 459 6.69 11.39 -2.54
N MET A 460 6.57 12.40 -3.41
CA MET A 460 5.53 12.49 -4.43
C MET A 460 5.59 11.31 -5.40
N ALA A 461 6.78 10.97 -5.88
CA ALA A 461 6.95 9.83 -6.79
C ALA A 461 6.61 8.49 -6.13
N SER A 462 7.04 8.30 -4.88
CA SER A 462 6.74 7.07 -4.13
C SER A 462 5.25 6.96 -3.81
N SER A 463 4.62 8.05 -3.37
CA SER A 463 3.20 8.07 -3.04
C SER A 463 2.33 7.90 -4.30
N ALA A 464 2.71 8.53 -5.42
CA ALA A 464 2.07 8.32 -6.71
C ALA A 464 2.09 6.86 -7.14
N ALA A 465 3.27 6.24 -7.06
CA ALA A 465 3.44 4.86 -7.45
C ALA A 465 2.70 3.91 -6.50
N ALA A 466 2.71 4.17 -5.18
CA ALA A 466 1.97 3.39 -4.21
C ALA A 466 0.47 3.41 -4.52
N GLN A 467 -0.11 4.61 -4.61
CA GLN A 467 -1.52 4.79 -4.90
C GLN A 467 -1.92 4.25 -6.27
N SER A 468 -1.15 4.55 -7.33
CA SER A 468 -1.47 4.06 -8.67
C SER A 468 -1.47 2.53 -8.73
N VAL A 469 -0.51 1.88 -8.07
CA VAL A 469 -0.42 0.41 -8.02
C VAL A 469 -1.60 -0.20 -7.30
N ASP A 470 -1.93 0.34 -6.12
CA ASP A 470 -3.07 -0.13 -5.34
C ASP A 470 -4.38 0.06 -6.11
N MET A 471 -4.57 1.23 -6.72
CA MET A 471 -5.79 1.56 -7.44
C MET A 471 -5.97 0.72 -8.72
N VAL A 472 -4.90 0.50 -9.49
CA VAL A 472 -4.94 -0.41 -10.65
C VAL A 472 -5.10 -1.86 -10.19
N GLY A 473 -4.47 -2.25 -9.09
CA GLY A 473 -4.65 -3.57 -8.49
C GLY A 473 -6.10 -3.83 -8.11
N ASP A 474 -6.78 -2.86 -7.50
CA ASP A 474 -8.22 -2.95 -7.25
C ASP A 474 -9.00 -3.10 -8.56
N LEU A 475 -8.70 -2.30 -9.59
CA LEU A 475 -9.33 -2.41 -10.90
C LEU A 475 -9.09 -3.78 -11.57
N LYS A 476 -7.96 -4.45 -11.31
CA LYS A 476 -7.73 -5.85 -11.74
C LYS A 476 -8.64 -6.81 -10.97
N THR A 477 -8.76 -6.64 -9.66
CA THR A 477 -9.67 -7.43 -8.81
C THR A 477 -11.10 -7.32 -9.34
N GLY A 478 -11.55 -6.10 -9.61
CA GLY A 478 -12.86 -5.83 -10.18
C GLY A 478 -13.03 -6.40 -11.58
N HIS A 479 -12.02 -6.27 -12.46
CA HIS A 479 -12.05 -6.86 -13.79
C HIS A 479 -12.24 -8.38 -13.75
N LEU A 480 -11.55 -9.09 -12.84
CA LEU A 480 -11.69 -10.54 -12.64
C LEU A 480 -13.04 -10.97 -12.05
N LEU A 481 -13.76 -10.03 -11.40
CA LEU A 481 -15.10 -10.21 -10.83
C LEU A 481 -16.22 -9.69 -11.75
N GLY A 482 -15.88 -9.04 -12.87
CA GLY A 482 -16.84 -8.31 -13.70
C GLY A 482 -17.49 -7.12 -12.99
N ALA A 483 -16.76 -6.47 -12.07
CA ALA A 483 -17.17 -5.25 -11.38
C ALA A 483 -16.84 -4.00 -12.21
N SER A 484 -17.70 -3.00 -12.07
CA SER A 484 -17.66 -1.72 -12.76
C SER A 484 -16.47 -0.89 -12.27
N PRO A 485 -15.55 -0.49 -13.17
CA PRO A 485 -14.47 0.43 -12.86
C PRO A 485 -14.95 1.75 -12.27
N ARG A 486 -16.12 2.25 -12.69
CA ARG A 486 -16.75 3.45 -12.15
C ARG A 486 -17.16 3.30 -10.68
N SER A 487 -17.71 2.16 -10.32
CA SER A 487 -18.09 1.87 -8.92
C SER A 487 -16.86 1.77 -8.03
N GLN A 488 -15.79 1.15 -8.53
CA GLN A 488 -14.51 1.09 -7.82
C GLN A 488 -13.88 2.46 -7.69
N PHE A 489 -13.85 3.28 -8.75
CA PHE A 489 -13.33 4.64 -8.69
C PHE A 489 -14.04 5.48 -7.61
N LEU A 490 -15.37 5.39 -7.50
CA LEU A 490 -16.11 6.06 -6.43
C LEU A 490 -15.73 5.53 -5.04
N ALA A 491 -15.55 4.21 -4.90
CA ALA A 491 -15.09 3.61 -3.65
C ALA A 491 -13.68 4.09 -3.26
N GLN A 492 -12.79 4.27 -4.23
CA GLN A 492 -11.45 4.84 -4.04
C GLN A 492 -11.52 6.30 -3.60
N VAL A 493 -12.37 7.14 -4.22
CA VAL A 493 -12.57 8.53 -3.80
C VAL A 493 -13.00 8.60 -2.33
N VAL A 494 -13.96 7.78 -1.91
CA VAL A 494 -14.43 7.75 -0.51
C VAL A 494 -13.35 7.20 0.42
N GLY A 495 -12.65 6.14 0.03
CA GLY A 495 -11.52 5.59 0.78
C GLY A 495 -10.42 6.62 1.04
N SER A 496 -10.07 7.40 0.01
CA SER A 496 -9.09 8.49 0.10
C SER A 496 -9.48 9.55 1.12
N ILE A 497 -10.76 9.94 1.19
CA ILE A 497 -11.23 10.94 2.17
C ILE A 497 -11.03 10.42 3.61
N PHE A 498 -11.37 9.16 3.87
CA PHE A 498 -11.18 8.56 5.19
C PHE A 498 -9.69 8.45 5.56
N ALA A 499 -8.84 8.08 4.60
CA ALA A 499 -7.39 8.04 4.83
C ALA A 499 -6.77 9.40 5.14
N VAL A 500 -7.29 10.49 4.59
CA VAL A 500 -6.74 11.84 4.85
C VAL A 500 -7.11 12.35 6.24
N VAL A 501 -8.27 11.93 6.76
CA VAL A 501 -8.75 12.33 8.10
C VAL A 501 -8.02 11.57 9.21
N MET A 502 -7.58 10.35 8.91
CA MET A 502 -6.95 9.41 9.83
C MET A 502 -5.43 9.63 9.90
#